data_AF-A0A7X8KU74-F1
#
_entry.id   AF-A0A7X8KU74-F1
#
_cell.length_a   1.000
_cell.length_b   1.000
_cell.length_c   1.000
_cell.angle_alpha   90.00
_cell.angle_beta   90.00
_cell.angle_gamma   90.00
#
_symmetry.space_group_name_H-M   'P 1'
#
loop_
_entity.id
_entity.type
_entity.pdbx_description
1 polymer ?
#
loop_
_entity_poly.entity_id
_entity_poly.type
_entity_poly.pdbx_seq_one_letter_code
_entity_poly.pdbx_strand_id
1 'polypeptide(L)'
;MSNNIKKPVANIRKSVSSDNRKFYALIILAFILWFVSFGLRWFNFWVSMPTSVAIIALLAWDSSKPLIPAQERLWQEALWGLGCAAFLYLTFFIGNQVAGLLFDFAPAQVKSIYALQEQVPTWLIVLILIFVTSPGEEIFWRGFVQRNLTARLGNIKGWLLAAILYAAVHIASLNFILVMAALVAGLIWGLLFMYRKSLSAVIISHIVWVILVFIIAPIT
;
A
#
# COMPACT_ATOMS: atom_id res chain seq x y z
N MET A 1 25.16 -16.73 51.97
CA MET A 1 25.16 -16.82 50.49
C MET A 1 23.84 -17.44 50.04
N SER A 2 22.92 -16.64 49.48
CA SER A 2 21.86 -17.11 48.58
C SER A 2 21.14 -15.88 48.02
N ASN A 3 21.58 -15.39 46.86
CA ASN A 3 20.84 -14.38 46.10
C ASN A 3 20.00 -15.11 45.05
N ASN A 4 18.69 -15.05 45.25
CA ASN A 4 17.68 -15.72 44.45
C ASN A 4 17.34 -14.83 43.23
N ILE A 5 17.95 -15.11 42.07
CA ILE A 5 17.69 -14.38 40.82
C ILE A 5 16.34 -14.83 40.25
N LYS A 6 15.27 -14.07 40.55
CA LYS A 6 13.96 -14.24 39.90
C LYS A 6 13.96 -13.61 38.50
N LYS A 7 14.12 -14.49 37.50
CA LYS A 7 13.51 -14.57 36.15
C LYS A 7 13.39 -13.30 35.26
N PRO A 8 14.08 -13.25 34.09
CA PRO A 8 13.83 -12.28 33.01
C PRO A 8 12.72 -12.70 32.01
N VAL A 9 12.03 -13.83 32.24
CA VAL A 9 11.13 -14.44 31.25
C VAL A 9 9.79 -13.68 31.06
N ALA A 10 9.36 -12.91 32.06
CA ALA A 10 8.06 -12.21 32.01
C ALA A 10 8.04 -11.00 31.06
N ASN A 11 9.19 -10.33 30.86
CA ASN A 11 9.27 -9.12 30.02
C ASN A 11 9.25 -9.43 28.52
N ILE A 12 9.80 -10.56 28.11
CA ILE A 12 9.87 -10.96 26.68
C ILE A 12 8.48 -11.37 26.15
N ARG A 13 7.65 -12.04 26.97
CA ARG A 13 6.27 -12.41 26.57
C ARG A 13 5.35 -11.18 26.43
N LYS A 14 5.56 -10.12 27.22
CA LYS A 14 4.76 -8.90 27.13
C LYS A 14 5.05 -8.09 25.86
N SER A 15 6.32 -7.96 25.45
CA SER A 15 6.68 -7.22 24.23
C SER A 15 6.20 -7.93 22.95
N VAL A 16 6.30 -9.27 22.88
CA VAL A 16 5.84 -10.05 21.72
C VAL A 16 4.31 -10.07 21.60
N SER A 17 3.57 -10.09 22.73
CA SER A 17 2.10 -10.12 22.72
C SER A 17 1.44 -8.76 22.45
N SER A 18 2.08 -7.64 22.81
CA SER A 18 1.62 -6.31 22.39
C SER A 18 1.78 -6.09 20.89
N ASP A 19 2.87 -6.62 20.31
CA ASP A 19 3.19 -6.44 18.90
C ASP A 19 2.21 -7.22 17.99
N ASN A 20 1.78 -8.40 18.42
CA ASN A 20 0.74 -9.18 17.73
C ASN A 20 -0.64 -8.50 17.77
N ARG A 21 -1.04 -7.94 18.92
CA ARG A 21 -2.33 -7.25 19.05
C ARG A 21 -2.38 -6.00 18.18
N LYS A 22 -1.33 -5.17 18.20
CA LYS A 22 -1.21 -3.99 17.34
C LYS A 22 -1.31 -4.38 15.86
N PHE A 23 -0.59 -5.43 15.45
CA PHE A 23 -0.61 -5.91 14.07
C PHE A 23 -2.02 -6.27 13.57
N TYR A 24 -2.75 -7.12 14.28
CA TYR A 24 -4.10 -7.51 13.86
C TYR A 24 -5.10 -6.34 13.96
N ALA A 25 -5.00 -5.51 15.01
CA ALA A 25 -5.87 -4.35 15.18
C ALA A 25 -5.73 -3.36 14.03
N LEU A 26 -4.51 -3.08 13.57
CA LEU A 26 -4.31 -2.15 12.46
C LEU A 26 -4.73 -2.72 11.10
N ILE A 27 -4.63 -4.04 10.88
CA ILE A 27 -5.21 -4.68 9.69
C ILE A 27 -6.72 -4.52 9.70
N ILE A 28 -7.39 -4.86 10.81
CA ILE A 28 -8.86 -4.72 10.93
C ILE A 28 -9.27 -3.25 10.72
N LEU A 29 -8.53 -2.31 11.32
CA LEU A 29 -8.77 -0.89 11.13
C LEU A 29 -8.63 -0.48 9.66
N ALA A 30 -7.63 -0.97 8.93
CA ALA A 30 -7.48 -0.70 7.50
C ALA A 30 -8.70 -1.19 6.70
N PHE A 31 -9.22 -2.40 6.97
CA PHE A 31 -10.45 -2.88 6.33
C PHE A 31 -11.66 -1.99 6.62
N ILE A 32 -11.83 -1.55 7.87
CA ILE A 32 -12.92 -0.65 8.26
C ILE A 32 -12.79 0.69 7.52
N LEU A 33 -11.59 1.28 7.51
CA LEU A 33 -11.34 2.58 6.88
C LEU A 33 -11.50 2.54 5.35
N TRP A 34 -11.07 1.46 4.69
CA TRP A 34 -11.34 1.25 3.27
C TRP A 34 -12.84 1.06 3.01
N PHE A 35 -13.54 0.33 3.87
CA PHE A 35 -14.99 0.16 3.76
C PHE A 35 -15.74 1.49 3.89
N VAL A 36 -15.34 2.36 4.82
CA VAL A 36 -15.90 3.71 4.95
C VAL A 36 -15.62 4.54 3.69
N SER A 37 -14.39 4.48 3.18
CA SER A 37 -13.96 5.34 2.07
C SER A 37 -14.53 4.93 0.71
N PHE A 38 -14.64 3.62 0.44
CA PHE A 38 -15.11 3.08 -0.84
C PHE A 38 -16.55 2.57 -0.82
N GLY A 39 -16.96 1.92 0.26
CA GLY A 39 -18.24 1.22 0.37
C GLY A 39 -19.37 2.15 0.83
N LEU A 40 -19.19 2.82 1.97
CA LEU A 40 -20.21 3.70 2.54
C LEU A 40 -20.29 5.06 1.83
N ARG A 41 -19.16 5.57 1.32
CA ARG A 41 -19.07 6.85 0.58
C ARG A 41 -19.74 8.02 1.30
N TRP A 42 -19.73 8.02 2.64
CA TRP A 42 -20.34 9.06 3.47
C TRP A 42 -19.73 10.45 3.24
N PHE A 43 -18.48 10.48 2.77
CA PHE A 43 -17.73 11.69 2.46
C PHE A 43 -17.14 11.59 1.06
N ASN A 44 -16.69 12.74 0.55
CA ASN A 44 -15.89 12.83 -0.67
C ASN A 44 -14.65 11.92 -0.58
N PHE A 45 -14.34 11.22 -1.68
CA PHE A 45 -13.21 10.26 -1.73
C PHE A 45 -11.87 10.92 -1.38
N TRP A 46 -11.65 12.13 -1.87
CA TRP A 46 -10.43 12.93 -1.63
C TRP A 46 -10.34 13.52 -0.22
N VAL A 47 -11.33 13.27 0.64
CA VAL A 47 -11.25 13.55 2.07
C VAL A 47 -11.11 12.24 2.84
N SER A 48 -11.95 11.24 2.54
CA SER A 48 -12.00 9.98 3.28
C SER A 48 -10.73 9.14 3.13
N MET A 49 -10.23 8.98 1.91
CA MET A 49 -9.04 8.17 1.64
C MET A 49 -7.75 8.76 2.23
N PRO A 50 -7.37 10.02 1.99
CA PRO A 50 -6.14 10.56 2.61
C PRO A 50 -6.22 10.56 4.14
N THR A 51 -7.39 10.81 4.73
CA THR A 51 -7.58 10.72 6.18
C THR A 51 -7.34 9.29 6.67
N SER A 52 -7.96 8.30 6.00
CA SER A 52 -7.79 6.88 6.31
C SER A 52 -6.32 6.45 6.23
N VAL A 53 -5.64 6.80 5.13
CA VAL A 53 -4.24 6.48 4.90
C VAL A 53 -3.33 7.15 5.93
N ALA A 54 -3.56 8.44 6.23
CA ALA A 54 -2.79 9.16 7.25
C ALA A 54 -2.91 8.49 8.62
N ILE A 55 -4.13 8.10 9.03
CA ILE A 55 -4.37 7.42 10.32
C ILE A 55 -3.56 6.12 10.40
N ILE A 56 -3.69 5.21 9.42
CA ILE A 56 -2.98 3.93 9.46
C ILE A 56 -1.47 4.10 9.36
N ALA A 57 -0.98 5.06 8.56
CA ALA A 57 0.44 5.32 8.39
C ALA A 57 1.05 5.85 9.70
N LEU A 58 0.39 6.79 10.37
CA LEU A 58 0.83 7.33 11.67
C LEU A 58 0.84 6.25 12.76
N LEU A 59 -0.20 5.42 12.84
CA LEU A 59 -0.28 4.35 13.84
C LEU A 59 0.71 3.22 13.58
N ALA A 60 1.02 2.95 12.31
CA ALA A 60 1.99 1.93 11.89
C ALA A 60 3.43 2.43 11.87
N TRP A 61 3.65 3.74 12.04
CA TRP A 61 4.97 4.36 11.99
C TRP A 61 5.93 3.73 13.00
N ASP A 62 7.17 3.52 12.54
CA ASP A 62 8.27 3.00 13.34
C ASP A 62 9.53 3.82 13.03
N SER A 63 9.83 4.78 13.92
CA SER A 63 10.97 5.69 13.78
C SER A 63 12.32 4.98 13.84
N SER A 64 12.38 3.74 14.33
CA SER A 64 13.61 2.94 14.32
C SER A 64 13.96 2.41 12.93
N LYS A 65 13.03 2.50 11.97
CA LYS A 65 13.20 2.02 10.60
C LYS A 65 13.13 3.21 9.64
N PRO A 66 14.28 3.72 9.17
CA PRO A 66 14.31 4.92 8.34
C PRO A 66 13.57 4.69 7.01
N LEU A 67 12.74 5.65 6.62
CA LEU A 67 12.06 5.66 5.32
C LEU A 67 13.01 5.93 4.16
N ILE A 68 13.96 6.83 4.41
CA ILE A 68 14.91 7.35 3.45
C ILE A 68 16.23 6.62 3.70
N PRO A 69 16.79 5.91 2.70
CA PRO A 69 18.09 5.28 2.83
C PRO A 69 19.20 6.33 2.92
N ALA A 70 20.42 5.90 3.22
CA ALA A 70 21.60 6.75 3.14
C ALA A 70 21.69 7.47 1.78
N GLN A 71 22.16 8.71 1.78
CA GLN A 71 22.18 9.61 0.62
C GLN A 71 22.78 8.97 -0.64
N GLU A 72 23.84 8.18 -0.47
CA GLU A 72 24.56 7.47 -1.54
C GLU A 72 23.70 6.45 -2.31
N ARG A 73 22.59 5.99 -1.71
CA ARG A 73 21.67 5.02 -2.31
C ARG A 73 20.45 5.66 -2.96
N LEU A 74 20.23 6.97 -2.77
CA LEU A 74 19.00 7.63 -3.23
C LEU A 74 18.79 7.53 -4.74
N TRP A 75 19.84 7.76 -5.53
CA TRP A 75 19.75 7.67 -6.98
C TRP A 75 19.42 6.24 -7.45
N GLN A 76 19.93 5.20 -6.76
CA GLN A 76 19.60 3.81 -7.07
C GLN A 76 18.13 3.52 -6.78
N GLU A 77 17.63 3.96 -5.62
CA GLU A 77 16.22 3.78 -5.28
C GLU A 77 15.31 4.56 -6.25
N ALA A 78 15.75 5.73 -6.74
CA ALA A 78 15.03 6.47 -7.77
C ALA A 78 14.99 5.70 -9.10
N LEU A 79 16.11 5.15 -9.57
CA LEU A 79 16.14 4.34 -10.79
C LEU A 79 15.25 3.09 -10.69
N TRP A 80 15.33 2.37 -9.57
CA TRP A 80 14.47 1.21 -9.31
C TRP A 80 12.99 1.60 -9.22
N GLY A 81 12.68 2.74 -8.58
CA GLY A 81 11.33 3.26 -8.48
C GLY A 81 10.74 3.65 -9.84
N LEU A 82 11.49 4.41 -10.63
CA LEU A 82 11.11 4.83 -11.98
C LEU A 82 10.94 3.63 -12.92
N GLY A 83 11.90 2.70 -12.92
CA GLY A 83 11.81 1.47 -13.72
C GLY A 83 10.59 0.63 -13.34
N CYS A 84 10.31 0.47 -12.05
CA CYS A 84 9.13 -0.24 -11.57
C CYS A 84 7.82 0.48 -11.95
N ALA A 85 7.79 1.81 -11.89
CA ALA A 85 6.62 2.58 -12.33
C ALA A 85 6.33 2.40 -13.82
N ALA A 86 7.36 2.46 -14.67
CA ALA A 86 7.23 2.22 -16.10
C ALA A 86 6.75 0.79 -16.40
N PHE A 87 7.31 -0.21 -15.70
CA PHE A 87 6.88 -1.59 -15.82
C PHE A 87 5.42 -1.78 -15.39
N LEU A 88 5.00 -1.18 -14.29
CA LEU A 88 3.61 -1.19 -13.85
C LEU A 88 2.68 -0.51 -14.85
N TYR A 89 3.08 0.63 -15.42
CA TYR A 89 2.27 1.31 -16.43
C TYR A 89 1.99 0.39 -17.63
N LEU A 90 3.03 -0.24 -18.18
CA LEU A 90 2.90 -1.23 -19.26
C LEU A 90 2.03 -2.42 -18.87
N THR A 91 2.23 -2.96 -17.65
CA THR A 91 1.45 -4.09 -17.13
C THR A 91 -0.04 -3.74 -17.08
N PHE A 92 -0.38 -2.54 -16.61
CA PHE A 92 -1.77 -2.09 -16.50
C PHE A 92 -2.37 -1.72 -17.85
N PHE A 93 -1.56 -1.18 -18.77
CA PHE A 93 -2.00 -0.90 -20.14
C PHE A 93 -2.43 -2.19 -20.84
N ILE A 94 -1.57 -3.21 -20.81
CA ILE A 94 -1.88 -4.54 -21.37
C ILE A 94 -3.04 -5.16 -20.60
N GLY A 95 -3.04 -5.06 -19.27
CA GLY A 95 -4.09 -5.59 -18.40
C GLY A 95 -5.47 -4.99 -18.71
N ASN A 96 -5.56 -3.71 -19.02
CA ASN A 96 -6.81 -3.05 -19.42
C ASN A 96 -7.36 -3.63 -20.73
N GLN A 97 -6.49 -3.80 -21.74
CA GLN A 97 -6.89 -4.40 -23.02
C GLN A 97 -7.40 -5.84 -22.83
N VAL A 98 -6.66 -6.65 -22.06
CA VAL A 98 -7.05 -8.03 -21.77
C VAL A 98 -8.36 -8.07 -20.97
N ALA A 99 -8.52 -7.22 -19.96
CA ALA A 99 -9.74 -7.15 -19.17
C ALA A 99 -10.96 -6.75 -20.02
N GLY A 100 -10.80 -5.79 -20.94
CA GLY A 100 -11.86 -5.38 -21.87
C GLY A 100 -12.27 -6.47 -22.87
N LEU A 101 -11.38 -7.42 -23.16
CA LEU A 101 -11.69 -8.59 -23.99
C LEU A 101 -12.35 -9.73 -23.20
N LEU A 102 -12.00 -9.88 -21.92
CA LEU A 102 -12.47 -10.98 -21.08
C LEU A 102 -13.77 -10.67 -20.32
N PHE A 103 -14.02 -9.39 -20.02
CA PHE A 103 -15.10 -8.96 -19.15
C PHE A 103 -15.83 -7.73 -19.71
N ASP A 104 -17.09 -7.91 -20.11
CA ASP A 104 -17.93 -6.82 -20.64
C ASP A 104 -18.10 -5.65 -19.66
N PHE A 105 -18.03 -5.92 -18.35
CA PHE A 105 -18.16 -4.90 -17.31
C PHE A 105 -16.87 -4.10 -17.05
N ALA A 106 -15.71 -4.54 -17.58
CA ALA A 106 -14.42 -3.94 -17.25
C ALA A 106 -14.34 -2.45 -17.64
N PRO A 107 -14.73 -2.01 -18.84
CA PRO A 107 -14.66 -0.60 -19.21
C PRO A 107 -15.48 0.30 -18.27
N ALA A 108 -16.66 -0.16 -17.85
CA ALA A 108 -17.50 0.58 -16.91
C ALA A 108 -16.85 0.71 -15.52
N GLN A 109 -16.23 -0.37 -15.04
CA GLN A 109 -15.51 -0.36 -13.77
C GLN A 109 -14.26 0.53 -13.82
N VAL A 110 -13.50 0.52 -14.92
CA VAL A 110 -12.35 1.41 -15.13
C VAL A 110 -12.80 2.86 -15.13
N LYS A 111 -13.82 3.20 -15.94
CA LYS A 111 -14.39 4.55 -15.99
C LYS A 111 -14.85 5.06 -14.63
N SER A 112 -15.41 4.20 -13.78
CA SER A 112 -15.86 4.58 -12.43
C SER A 112 -14.71 5.02 -11.50
N ILE A 113 -13.49 4.52 -11.72
CA ILE A 113 -12.29 4.91 -10.98
C ILE A 113 -11.82 6.30 -11.44
N TYR A 114 -11.80 6.54 -12.76
CA TYR A 114 -11.43 7.86 -13.31
C TYR A 114 -12.44 8.96 -12.98
N ALA A 115 -13.73 8.63 -12.84
CA ALA A 115 -14.75 9.58 -12.42
C ALA A 115 -14.46 10.21 -11.04
N LEU A 116 -13.60 9.60 -10.21
CA LEU A 116 -13.16 10.21 -8.95
C LEU A 116 -12.42 11.54 -9.19
N GLN A 117 -11.80 11.74 -10.35
CA GLN A 117 -11.07 12.97 -10.70
C GLN A 117 -11.97 14.20 -10.82
N GLU A 118 -13.25 13.99 -11.12
CA GLU A 118 -14.21 15.08 -11.31
C GLU A 118 -14.65 15.71 -9.98
N GLN A 119 -14.31 15.09 -8.84
CA GLN A 119 -14.79 15.51 -7.52
C GLN A 119 -14.04 16.72 -6.94
N VAL A 120 -12.77 16.93 -7.31
CA VAL A 120 -11.92 18.02 -6.80
C VAL A 120 -10.90 18.45 -7.87
N PRO A 121 -10.30 19.65 -7.77
CA PRO A 121 -9.31 20.10 -8.75
C PRO A 121 -8.08 19.19 -8.84
N THR A 122 -7.57 18.99 -10.06
CA THR A 122 -6.43 18.10 -10.36
C THR A 122 -5.18 18.40 -9.53
N TRP A 123 -4.88 19.68 -9.26
CA TRP A 123 -3.69 20.03 -8.45
C TRP A 123 -3.79 19.49 -7.03
N LEU A 124 -4.99 19.46 -6.44
CA LEU A 124 -5.21 18.93 -5.10
C LEU A 124 -5.07 17.41 -5.09
N ILE A 125 -5.58 16.74 -6.12
CA ILE A 125 -5.38 15.30 -6.35
C ILE A 125 -3.88 14.97 -6.36
N VAL A 126 -3.11 15.69 -7.16
CA VAL A 126 -1.67 15.47 -7.30
C VAL A 126 -0.96 15.63 -5.95
N LEU A 127 -1.28 16.66 -5.17
CA LEU A 127 -0.69 16.86 -3.84
C LEU A 127 -1.05 15.71 -2.88
N ILE A 128 -2.31 15.27 -2.87
CA ILE A 128 -2.77 14.15 -2.04
C ILE A 128 -2.07 12.84 -2.44
N LEU A 129 -1.90 12.60 -3.74
CA LEU A 129 -1.23 11.42 -4.27
C LEU A 129 0.25 11.39 -3.89
N ILE A 130 0.96 12.51 -4.05
CA ILE A 130 2.40 12.61 -3.79
C ILE A 130 2.72 12.55 -2.30
N PHE A 131 1.98 13.29 -1.46
CA PHE A 131 2.41 13.54 -0.09
C PHE A 131 1.69 12.69 0.96
N VAL A 132 0.50 12.17 0.66
CA VAL A 132 -0.33 11.49 1.67
C VAL A 132 -0.57 10.04 1.32
N THR A 133 -1.27 9.79 0.22
CA THR A 133 -1.79 8.46 -0.10
C THR A 133 -0.67 7.51 -0.51
N SER A 134 0.13 7.84 -1.54
CA SER A 134 1.21 6.94 -1.97
C SER A 134 2.23 6.66 -0.85
N PRO A 135 2.79 7.67 -0.14
CA PRO A 135 3.73 7.39 0.94
C PRO A 135 3.08 6.65 2.12
N GLY A 136 1.88 7.06 2.53
CA GLY A 136 1.20 6.47 3.68
C GLY A 136 0.79 5.02 3.46
N GLU A 137 0.30 4.69 2.26
CA GLU A 137 0.00 3.31 1.88
C GLU A 137 1.27 2.45 1.89
N GLU A 138 2.39 2.94 1.37
CA GLU A 138 3.65 2.18 1.40
C GLU A 138 4.18 1.96 2.82
N ILE A 139 4.10 2.98 3.66
CA ILE A 139 4.47 2.90 5.08
C ILE A 139 3.66 1.79 5.76
N PHE A 140 2.35 1.77 5.55
CA PHE A 140 1.48 0.78 6.16
C PHE A 140 1.66 -0.62 5.55
N TRP A 141 1.46 -0.77 4.23
CA TRP A 141 1.40 -2.08 3.60
C TRP A 141 2.76 -2.76 3.51
N ARG A 142 3.82 -2.02 3.18
CA ARG A 142 5.17 -2.60 3.01
C ARG A 142 5.95 -2.47 4.32
N GLY A 143 5.98 -1.25 4.86
CA GLY A 143 6.73 -0.92 6.06
C GLY A 143 6.25 -1.65 7.31
N PHE A 144 4.94 -1.89 7.43
CA PHE A 144 4.34 -2.54 8.58
C PHE A 144 3.80 -3.95 8.26
N VAL A 145 2.83 -4.09 7.36
CA VAL A 145 2.13 -5.38 7.13
C VAL A 145 3.06 -6.44 6.53
N GLN A 146 3.63 -6.16 5.34
CA GLN A 146 4.51 -7.11 4.66
C GLN A 146 5.75 -7.43 5.49
N ARG A 147 6.36 -6.43 6.12
CA ARG A 147 7.52 -6.63 7.00
C ARG A 147 7.20 -7.57 8.16
N ASN A 148 6.08 -7.38 8.84
CA ASN A 148 5.65 -8.26 9.94
C ASN A 148 5.34 -9.68 9.46
N LEU A 149 4.61 -9.81 8.35
CA LEU A 149 4.27 -11.12 7.79
C LEU A 149 5.50 -11.88 7.30
N THR A 150 6.45 -11.17 6.69
CA THR A 150 7.74 -11.74 6.27
C THR A 150 8.55 -12.24 7.46
N ALA A 151 8.57 -11.48 8.56
CA ALA A 151 9.25 -11.91 9.79
C ALA A 151 8.60 -13.15 10.43
N ARG A 152 7.28 -13.32 10.29
CA ARG A 152 6.52 -14.43 10.90
C ARG A 152 6.45 -15.68 10.03
N LEU A 153 6.35 -15.52 8.71
CA LEU A 153 6.02 -16.59 7.76
C LEU A 153 7.15 -16.88 6.76
N GLY A 154 8.23 -16.08 6.79
CA GLY A 154 9.28 -16.07 5.78
C GLY A 154 8.94 -15.17 4.59
N ASN A 155 9.97 -14.84 3.80
CA ASN A 155 9.91 -13.86 2.71
C ASN A 155 8.74 -14.09 1.73
N ILE A 156 8.68 -15.26 1.11
CA ILE A 156 7.71 -15.53 0.03
C ILE A 156 6.27 -15.55 0.56
N LYS A 157 6.00 -16.32 1.64
CA LYS A 157 4.65 -16.41 2.22
C LYS A 157 4.19 -15.07 2.77
N GLY A 158 5.09 -14.33 3.42
CA GLY A 158 4.78 -13.03 3.99
C GLY A 158 4.45 -11.98 2.93
N TRP A 159 5.20 -11.96 1.82
CA TRP A 159 4.94 -11.12 0.66
C TRP A 159 3.60 -11.44 0.00
N LEU A 160 3.34 -12.71 -0.33
CA LEU A 160 2.09 -13.12 -0.97
C LEU A 160 0.88 -12.78 -0.12
N LEU A 161 0.91 -13.07 1.19
CA LEU A 161 -0.20 -12.75 2.08
C LEU A 161 -0.40 -11.23 2.22
N ALA A 162 0.69 -10.44 2.24
CA ALA A 162 0.57 -8.99 2.27
C ALA A 162 -0.10 -8.42 1.01
N ALA A 163 0.27 -8.94 -0.17
CA ALA A 163 -0.36 -8.54 -1.43
C ALA A 163 -1.85 -8.93 -1.48
N ILE A 164 -2.21 -10.12 -0.97
CA ILE A 164 -3.60 -10.56 -0.87
C ILE A 164 -4.39 -9.64 0.08
N LEU A 165 -3.85 -9.29 1.25
CA LEU A 165 -4.51 -8.38 2.19
C LEU A 165 -4.67 -6.98 1.61
N TYR A 166 -3.66 -6.48 0.89
CA TYR A 166 -3.71 -5.21 0.18
C TYR A 166 -4.81 -5.19 -0.90
N ALA A 167 -4.95 -6.27 -1.66
CA ALA A 167 -6.05 -6.40 -2.62
C ALA A 167 -7.41 -6.52 -1.91
N ALA A 168 -7.48 -7.28 -0.82
CA ALA A 168 -8.72 -7.60 -0.13
C ALA A 168 -9.39 -6.37 0.49
N VAL A 169 -8.65 -5.37 0.98
CA VAL A 169 -9.26 -4.12 1.47
C VAL A 169 -10.02 -3.37 0.37
N HIS A 170 -9.63 -3.55 -0.90
CA HIS A 170 -10.30 -2.93 -2.04
C HIS A 170 -11.60 -3.65 -2.44
N ILE A 171 -11.92 -4.83 -1.89
CA ILE A 171 -13.20 -5.51 -2.15
C ILE A 171 -14.38 -4.61 -1.75
N ALA A 172 -14.19 -3.74 -0.75
CA ALA A 172 -15.17 -2.74 -0.34
C ALA A 172 -15.61 -1.77 -1.47
N SER A 173 -14.80 -1.61 -2.52
CA SER A 173 -15.16 -0.80 -3.69
C SER A 173 -16.24 -1.43 -4.57
N LEU A 174 -16.49 -2.74 -4.41
CA LEU A 174 -17.30 -3.56 -5.31
C LEU A 174 -16.87 -3.43 -6.78
N ASN A 175 -15.59 -3.11 -7.00
CA ASN A 175 -14.98 -2.95 -8.31
C ASN A 175 -13.93 -4.05 -8.49
N PHE A 176 -14.30 -5.08 -9.27
CA PHE A 176 -13.45 -6.24 -9.52
C PHE A 176 -12.12 -5.84 -10.18
N ILE A 177 -12.16 -4.93 -11.15
CA ILE A 177 -10.96 -4.44 -11.82
C ILE A 177 -10.01 -3.75 -10.83
N LEU A 178 -10.53 -2.94 -9.90
CA LEU A 178 -9.73 -2.29 -8.86
C LEU A 178 -9.09 -3.30 -7.91
N VAL A 179 -9.80 -4.36 -7.53
CA VAL A 179 -9.26 -5.42 -6.66
C VAL A 179 -8.12 -6.18 -7.36
N MET A 180 -8.30 -6.51 -8.65
CA MET A 180 -7.25 -7.17 -9.44
C MET A 180 -6.04 -6.27 -9.67
N ALA A 181 -6.28 -4.99 -9.96
CA ALA A 181 -5.25 -3.95 -10.02
C ALA A 181 -4.44 -3.88 -8.72
N ALA A 182 -5.11 -3.78 -7.58
CA ALA A 182 -4.46 -3.74 -6.28
C ALA A 182 -3.65 -5.03 -6.01
N LEU A 183 -4.14 -6.20 -6.41
CA LEU A 183 -3.39 -7.46 -6.27
C LEU A 183 -2.10 -7.45 -7.09
N VAL A 184 -2.18 -7.10 -8.38
CA VAL A 184 -1.02 -7.05 -9.28
C VAL A 184 0.01 -6.02 -8.79
N ALA A 185 -0.45 -4.81 -8.46
CA ALA A 185 0.42 -3.76 -7.94
C ALA A 185 1.05 -4.16 -6.58
N GLY A 186 0.26 -4.75 -5.68
CA GLY A 186 0.73 -5.26 -4.39
C GLY A 186 1.81 -6.34 -4.53
N LEU A 187 1.66 -7.25 -5.51
CA LEU A 187 2.67 -8.24 -5.83
C LEU A 187 3.96 -7.58 -6.33
N ILE A 188 3.88 -6.71 -7.33
CA ILE A 188 5.06 -6.08 -7.95
C ILE A 188 5.80 -5.18 -6.95
N TRP A 189 5.08 -4.27 -6.29
CA TRP A 189 5.66 -3.39 -5.29
C TRP A 189 6.16 -4.15 -4.06
N GLY A 190 5.46 -5.20 -3.64
CA GLY A 190 5.91 -6.04 -2.55
C GLY A 190 7.20 -6.79 -2.89
N LEU A 191 7.36 -7.22 -4.14
CA LEU A 191 8.60 -7.83 -4.64
C LEU A 191 9.73 -6.80 -4.67
N LEU A 192 9.45 -5.58 -5.16
CA LEU A 192 10.41 -4.48 -5.14
C LEU A 192 10.87 -4.16 -3.71
N PHE A 193 9.94 -4.08 -2.76
CA PHE A 193 10.24 -3.87 -1.34
C PHE A 193 11.12 -4.98 -0.78
N MET A 194 10.81 -6.24 -1.08
CA MET A 194 11.56 -7.40 -0.63
C MET A 194 13.00 -7.42 -1.19
N TYR A 195 13.16 -7.04 -2.45
CA TYR A 195 14.47 -6.97 -3.12
C TYR A 195 15.32 -5.80 -2.61
N ARG A 196 14.76 -4.59 -2.57
CA ARG A 196 15.51 -3.37 -2.18
C ARG A 196 15.65 -3.20 -0.68
N LYS A 197 14.74 -3.79 0.10
CA LYS A 197 14.59 -3.59 1.55
C LYS A 197 14.48 -2.11 1.92
N SER A 198 13.92 -1.31 1.02
CA SER A 198 13.80 0.14 1.10
C SER A 198 12.39 0.57 0.74
N LEU A 199 11.81 1.47 1.53
CA LEU A 199 10.52 2.08 1.21
C LEU A 199 10.64 3.14 0.11
N SER A 200 11.79 3.80 -0.03
CA SER A 200 11.94 4.90 -0.97
C SER A 200 11.71 4.49 -2.42
N ALA A 201 12.27 3.36 -2.88
CA ALA A 201 12.04 2.90 -4.25
C ALA A 201 10.56 2.63 -4.53
N VAL A 202 9.85 2.06 -3.56
CA VAL A 202 8.44 1.71 -3.71
C VAL A 202 7.56 2.96 -3.64
N ILE A 203 7.86 3.91 -2.76
CA ILE A 203 7.16 5.20 -2.68
C ILE A 203 7.36 5.98 -3.99
N ILE A 204 8.58 6.05 -4.50
CA ILE A 204 8.87 6.70 -5.80
C ILE A 204 8.08 5.99 -6.91
N SER A 205 8.11 4.66 -6.94
CA SER A 205 7.35 3.89 -7.93
C SER A 205 5.86 4.17 -7.85
N HIS A 206 5.29 4.17 -6.65
CA HIS A 206 3.87 4.40 -6.42
C HIS A 206 3.47 5.80 -6.88
N ILE A 207 4.17 6.83 -6.42
CA ILE A 207 3.92 8.22 -6.81
C ILE A 207 3.98 8.39 -8.33
N VAL A 208 5.06 7.93 -8.95
CA VAL A 208 5.26 8.11 -10.40
C VAL A 208 4.20 7.33 -11.17
N TRP A 209 3.94 6.09 -10.79
CA TRP A 209 2.94 5.26 -11.46
C TRP A 209 1.54 5.84 -11.32
N VAL A 210 1.11 6.25 -10.11
CA VAL A 210 -0.24 6.78 -9.90
C VAL A 210 -0.44 8.10 -10.64
N ILE A 211 0.57 8.97 -10.67
CA ILE A 211 0.49 10.21 -11.45
C ILE A 211 0.46 9.93 -12.96
N LEU A 212 1.24 8.97 -13.43
CA LEU A 212 1.22 8.57 -14.85
C LEU A 212 -0.14 8.02 -15.26
N VAL A 213 -0.63 7.00 -14.55
CA VAL A 213 -1.87 6.30 -14.92
C VAL A 213 -3.11 7.12 -14.64
N PHE A 214 -3.07 8.00 -13.63
CA PHE A 214 -4.27 8.75 -13.24
C PHE A 214 -4.32 10.13 -13.91
N ILE A 215 -3.18 10.82 -14.11
CA ILE A 215 -3.18 12.23 -14.54
C ILE A 215 -2.57 12.43 -15.94
N ILE A 216 -1.37 11.89 -16.19
CA ILE A 216 -0.60 12.24 -17.39
C ILE A 216 -1.04 11.44 -18.62
N ALA A 217 -1.21 10.14 -18.46
CA ALA A 217 -1.57 9.23 -19.54
C ALA A 217 -2.60 8.19 -19.04
N PRO A 218 -3.86 8.62 -18.84
CA PRO A 218 -4.96 7.76 -18.40
C PRO A 218 -5.13 6.49 -19.23
N ILE A 219 -5.31 5.37 -18.54
CA ILE A 219 -5.65 4.07 -19.13
C ILE A 219 -7.15 3.85 -18.90
N THR A 220 -7.98 4.32 -19.83
CA THR A 220 -9.45 4.31 -19.75
C THR A 220 -10.09 3.31 -20.70
#